data_AF-P34512-F1
#
_entry.id   AF-P34512-F1
#
_cell.length_a   1.000
_cell.length_b   1.000
_cell.length_c   1.000
_cell.angle_alpha   90.00
_cell.angle_beta   90.00
_cell.angle_gamma   90.00
#
_symmetry.space_group_name_H-M   'P 1'
#
loop_
_entity.id
_entity.type
_entity.pdbx_description
1 polymer ?
#
loop_
_entity_poly.entity_id
_entity_poly.type
_entity_poly.pdbx_seq_one_letter_code
_entity_poly.pdbx_strand_id
1 'polypeptide(L)'
;MSSRYSERNGLSETEKMTLPKVRKRKAQLVDEIEALKNEVREVDEELDQVYYTHPKSKEYHKIVVNGRKKFNQDPWKALDWLASRNVVAKDPQALALWMKAGEGLSKSAIGEILGDNRPFALETLDRFTKEHKLHDVPIVPALRQYLFSFRLPGESQKINRILEKFAEVYANQNPSYGNADQAHTVAYSCIMVNTLLHNPNVKDKPSLEKYIEMNEQLLEKGAITIEQLTEVYESVSVTQFKIPDEVSTSGKGTVNDILLHAEREGWLFKQSSNPLFSGALSWKKRWFVLSENCLYYFDQMTDKEPKGIITLANVGIRKVEAPSRPFMFEIFSLSDGQIKACKTEQDGRLVEGRHSIYKICAVNDEDMRSWINAISRMMAPQQHLLARPKSTH
;
A
#
# COMPACT_ATOMS: atom_id res chain seq x y z
N MET A 1 -22.06 38.68 46.61
CA MET A 1 -21.72 38.93 45.19
C MET A 1 -22.55 38.09 44.20
N SER A 2 -23.77 37.62 44.55
CA SER A 2 -24.45 36.56 43.78
C SER A 2 -25.63 37.02 42.90
N SER A 3 -25.57 38.23 42.31
CA SER A 3 -26.73 38.77 41.57
C SER A 3 -26.43 39.35 40.17
N ARG A 4 -25.25 39.10 39.57
CA ARG A 4 -24.88 39.68 38.26
C ARG A 4 -24.82 38.72 37.06
N TYR A 5 -25.27 37.48 37.19
CA TYR A 5 -25.10 36.50 36.09
C TYR A 5 -26.29 36.30 35.15
N SER A 6 -27.43 36.98 35.35
CA SER A 6 -28.63 36.72 34.54
C SER A 6 -28.81 37.59 33.28
N GLU A 7 -27.95 38.58 33.00
CA GLU A 7 -28.19 39.54 31.89
C GLU A 7 -27.55 39.20 30.54
N ARG A 8 -26.84 38.07 30.38
CA ARG A 8 -26.10 37.80 29.12
C ARG A 8 -26.92 37.28 27.93
N ASN A 9 -28.23 37.06 28.07
CA ASN A 9 -29.09 36.66 26.95
C ASN A 9 -30.14 37.73 26.66
N GLY A 10 -29.67 38.96 26.38
CA GLY A 10 -30.47 40.15 26.07
C GLY A 10 -31.26 40.08 24.76
N LEU A 11 -31.98 38.98 24.53
CA LEU A 11 -33.09 38.92 23.59
C LEU A 11 -34.33 39.40 24.35
N SER A 12 -35.00 40.41 23.81
CA SER A 12 -36.37 40.76 24.20
C SER A 12 -37.29 39.55 24.08
N GLU A 13 -38.40 39.52 24.82
CA GLU A 13 -39.36 38.41 24.71
C GLU A 13 -39.90 38.22 23.28
N THR A 14 -40.08 39.31 22.54
CA THR A 14 -40.44 39.29 21.12
C THR A 14 -39.35 38.63 20.27
N GLU A 15 -38.07 38.89 20.54
CA GLU A 15 -36.96 38.22 19.87
C GLU A 15 -36.86 36.73 20.23
N LYS A 16 -37.08 36.35 21.50
CA LYS A 16 -37.12 34.94 21.91
C LYS A 16 -38.24 34.16 21.23
N MET A 17 -39.39 34.79 21.00
CA MET A 17 -40.51 34.18 20.27
C MET A 17 -40.26 34.05 18.76
N THR A 18 -39.48 34.95 18.16
CA THR A 18 -39.19 34.94 16.72
C THR A 18 -37.97 34.09 16.35
N LEU A 19 -36.97 33.98 17.23
CA LEU A 19 -35.72 33.25 16.97
C LEU A 19 -35.92 31.79 16.52
N PRO A 20 -36.84 30.98 17.10
CA PRO A 20 -37.12 29.63 16.60
C PRO A 20 -37.66 29.62 15.18
N LYS A 21 -38.52 30.59 14.82
CA LYS A 21 -39.06 30.72 13.45
C LYS A 21 -37.95 31.07 12.45
N VAL A 22 -37.06 32.00 12.82
CA VAL A 22 -35.90 32.38 11.99
C VAL A 22 -34.94 31.22 11.80
N ARG A 23 -34.62 30.46 12.87
CA ARG A 23 -33.76 29.27 12.78
C ARG A 23 -34.36 28.19 11.90
N LYS A 24 -35.67 27.94 12.02
CA LYS A 24 -36.39 26.99 11.16
C LYS A 24 -36.34 27.42 9.69
N ARG A 25 -36.59 28.71 9.39
CA ARG A 25 -36.51 29.22 8.01
C ARG A 25 -35.09 29.16 7.45
N LYS A 26 -34.07 29.44 8.27
CA LYS A 26 -32.66 29.30 7.86
C LYS A 26 -32.33 27.85 7.50
N ALA A 27 -32.74 26.88 8.31
CA ALA A 27 -32.53 25.46 8.01
C ALA A 27 -33.19 25.06 6.68
N GLN A 28 -34.46 25.46 6.48
CA GLN A 28 -35.17 25.22 5.21
C GLN A 28 -34.46 25.85 4.01
N LEU A 29 -33.99 27.10 4.12
CA LEU A 29 -33.25 27.76 3.05
C LEU A 29 -31.93 27.06 2.74
N VAL A 30 -31.24 26.49 3.74
CA VAL A 30 -30.03 25.70 3.52
C VAL A 30 -30.34 24.43 2.74
N ASP A 31 -31.44 23.74 3.08
CA ASP A 31 -31.90 22.55 2.35
C ASP A 31 -32.33 22.90 0.91
N GLU A 32 -33.07 24.01 0.72
CA GLU A 32 -33.47 24.52 -0.60
C GLU A 32 -32.25 24.91 -1.46
N ILE A 33 -31.25 25.57 -0.89
CA ILE A 33 -30.00 25.92 -1.59
C ILE A 33 -29.23 24.66 -2.00
N GLU A 34 -29.17 23.64 -1.13
CA GLU A 34 -28.48 22.39 -1.45
C GLU A 34 -29.21 21.60 -2.54
N ALA A 35 -30.55 21.60 -2.53
CA ALA A 35 -31.35 21.03 -3.60
C ALA A 35 -31.10 21.73 -4.95
N LEU A 36 -31.13 23.07 -4.98
CA LEU A 36 -30.87 23.86 -6.19
C LEU A 36 -29.44 23.66 -6.72
N LYS A 37 -28.44 23.54 -5.83
CA LYS A 37 -27.06 23.22 -6.24
C LYS A 37 -26.97 21.85 -6.92
N ASN A 38 -27.74 20.87 -6.45
CA ASN A 38 -27.78 19.54 -7.06
C ASN A 38 -28.47 19.59 -8.44
N GLU A 39 -29.58 20.30 -8.57
CA GLU A 39 -30.29 20.49 -9.85
C GLU A 39 -29.41 21.21 -10.89
N VAL A 40 -28.73 22.29 -10.50
CA VAL A 40 -27.77 22.98 -11.38
C VAL A 40 -26.64 22.05 -11.82
N ARG A 41 -26.15 21.19 -10.91
CA ARG A 41 -25.11 20.21 -11.25
C ARG A 41 -25.62 19.18 -12.27
N GLU A 42 -26.86 18.70 -12.14
CA GLU A 42 -27.46 17.77 -13.08
C GLU A 42 -27.64 18.42 -14.47
N VAL A 43 -28.14 19.65 -14.52
CA VAL A 43 -28.30 20.40 -15.77
C VAL A 43 -26.96 20.69 -16.44
N ASP A 44 -25.93 21.09 -15.69
CA ASP A 44 -24.56 21.26 -16.23
C ASP A 44 -24.01 19.93 -16.77
N GLU A 45 -24.26 18.81 -16.07
CA GLU A 45 -23.85 17.48 -16.52
C GLU A 45 -24.54 17.05 -17.82
N GLU A 46 -25.80 17.42 -18.04
CA GLU A 46 -26.56 17.22 -19.28
C GLU A 46 -26.08 18.13 -20.42
N LEU A 47 -25.89 19.43 -20.14
CA LEU A 47 -25.41 20.41 -21.13
C LEU A 47 -24.06 20.00 -21.71
N ASP A 48 -23.13 19.55 -20.87
CA ASP A 48 -21.82 19.08 -21.31
C ASP A 48 -21.90 17.84 -22.24
N GLN A 49 -23.02 17.09 -22.27
CA GLN A 49 -23.16 15.91 -23.15
C GLN A 49 -23.57 16.29 -24.58
N VAL A 50 -24.24 17.44 -24.75
CA VAL A 50 -24.85 17.83 -26.02
C VAL A 50 -23.87 18.58 -26.93
N TYR A 51 -22.89 19.29 -26.37
CA TYR A 51 -22.01 20.18 -27.15
C TYR A 51 -20.63 19.58 -27.43
N TYR A 52 -20.23 19.58 -28.72
CA TYR A 52 -18.82 19.43 -29.08
C TYR A 52 -18.01 20.58 -28.47
N THR A 53 -17.12 20.24 -27.54
CA THR A 53 -16.28 21.23 -26.87
C THR A 53 -14.94 21.32 -27.58
N HIS A 54 -14.64 22.44 -28.24
CA HIS A 54 -13.39 22.60 -28.99
C HIS A 54 -12.18 22.42 -28.06
N PRO A 55 -11.16 21.58 -28.41
CA PRO A 55 -10.01 21.28 -27.54
C PRO A 55 -9.17 22.47 -27.03
N LYS A 56 -9.31 23.66 -27.64
CA LYS A 56 -8.61 24.89 -27.24
C LYS A 56 -9.47 25.83 -26.40
N SER A 57 -10.72 25.47 -26.12
CA SER A 57 -11.62 26.29 -25.32
C SER A 57 -11.29 26.22 -23.82
N LYS A 58 -11.63 27.28 -23.09
CA LYS A 58 -11.54 27.28 -21.62
C LYS A 58 -12.39 26.16 -21.00
N GLU A 59 -13.50 25.81 -21.65
CA GLU A 59 -14.40 24.77 -21.18
C GLU A 59 -13.78 23.38 -21.32
N TYR A 60 -13.16 23.08 -22.46
CA TYR A 60 -12.41 21.82 -22.61
C TYR A 60 -11.30 21.68 -21.57
N HIS A 61 -10.58 22.77 -21.27
CA HIS A 61 -9.57 22.75 -20.23
C HIS A 61 -10.16 22.39 -18.85
N LYS A 62 -11.33 22.93 -18.48
CA LYS A 62 -12.02 22.54 -17.23
C LYS A 62 -12.43 21.08 -17.24
N ILE A 63 -12.93 20.57 -18.36
CA ILE A 63 -13.30 19.15 -18.52
C ILE A 63 -12.08 18.26 -18.30
N VAL A 64 -10.92 18.58 -18.90
CA VAL A 64 -9.67 17.84 -18.70
C VAL A 64 -9.22 17.88 -17.24
N VAL A 65 -9.25 19.05 -16.59
CA VAL A 65 -8.91 19.20 -15.17
C VAL A 65 -9.84 18.38 -14.28
N ASN A 66 -11.15 18.38 -14.56
CA ASN A 66 -12.12 17.55 -13.84
C ASN A 66 -11.88 16.05 -14.09
N GLY A 67 -11.56 15.67 -15.32
CA GLY A 67 -11.19 14.31 -15.68
C GLY A 67 -9.97 13.81 -14.91
N ARG A 68 -8.93 14.64 -14.78
CA ARG A 68 -7.75 14.35 -13.92
C ARG A 68 -8.16 14.15 -12.46
N LYS A 69 -9.02 15.01 -11.91
CA LYS A 69 -9.52 14.87 -10.53
C LYS A 69 -10.28 13.55 -10.33
N LYS A 70 -11.18 13.21 -11.26
CA LYS A 70 -11.94 11.95 -11.22
C LYS A 70 -11.02 10.74 -11.33
N PHE A 71 -10.05 10.76 -12.25
CA PHE A 71 -9.06 9.69 -12.40
C PHE A 71 -8.23 9.49 -11.14
N ASN A 72 -7.80 10.58 -10.50
CA ASN A 72 -7.03 10.51 -9.26
C ASN A 72 -7.86 10.00 -8.06
N GLN A 73 -9.19 10.04 -8.15
CA GLN A 73 -10.09 9.54 -7.10
C GLN A 73 -10.48 8.08 -7.32
N ASP A 74 -10.90 7.72 -8.54
CA ASP A 74 -11.30 6.36 -8.92
C ASP A 74 -10.90 6.15 -10.39
N PRO A 75 -9.71 5.58 -10.65
CA PRO A 75 -9.15 5.50 -12.00
C PRO A 75 -10.07 4.74 -12.96
N TRP A 76 -10.71 3.67 -12.45
CA TRP A 76 -11.54 2.78 -13.24
C TRP A 76 -12.89 3.40 -13.60
N LYS A 77 -13.58 4.00 -12.63
CA LYS A 77 -14.84 4.71 -12.93
C LYS A 77 -14.61 5.97 -13.77
N ALA A 78 -13.43 6.59 -13.65
CA ALA A 78 -13.10 7.77 -14.44
C ALA A 78 -12.97 7.46 -15.93
N LEU A 79 -12.62 6.24 -16.33
CA LEU A 79 -12.45 5.88 -17.76
C LEU A 79 -13.73 6.10 -18.56
N ASP A 80 -14.88 5.67 -18.03
CA ASP A 80 -16.17 5.84 -18.71
C ASP A 80 -16.54 7.32 -18.84
N TRP A 81 -16.23 8.13 -17.82
CA TRP A 81 -16.46 9.57 -17.84
C TRP A 81 -15.51 10.30 -18.80
N LEU A 82 -14.23 9.93 -18.83
CA LEU A 82 -13.24 10.51 -19.74
C LEU A 82 -13.59 10.23 -21.20
N ALA A 83 -14.07 9.01 -21.48
CA ALA A 83 -14.52 8.60 -22.79
C ALA A 83 -15.78 9.34 -23.23
N SER A 84 -16.78 9.46 -22.35
CA SER A 84 -18.03 10.18 -22.68
C SER A 84 -17.81 11.67 -22.94
N ARG A 85 -16.77 12.26 -22.35
CA ARG A 85 -16.36 13.66 -22.57
C ARG A 85 -15.31 13.83 -23.68
N ASN A 86 -14.98 12.79 -24.44
CA ASN A 86 -13.97 12.81 -25.51
C ASN A 86 -12.60 13.34 -25.05
N VAL A 87 -12.21 13.08 -23.79
CA VAL A 87 -10.90 13.44 -23.24
C VAL A 87 -9.89 12.35 -23.54
N VAL A 88 -10.24 11.11 -23.22
CA VAL A 88 -9.44 9.90 -23.50
C VAL A 88 -10.39 8.84 -23.98
N ALA A 89 -10.16 8.30 -25.19
CA ALA A 89 -10.93 7.17 -25.67
C ALA A 89 -10.76 5.96 -24.73
N LYS A 90 -11.78 5.11 -24.62
CA LYS A 90 -11.70 3.85 -23.87
C LYS A 90 -10.90 2.81 -24.67
N ASP A 91 -9.65 3.15 -24.94
CA ASP A 91 -8.68 2.43 -25.75
C ASP A 91 -7.35 2.33 -24.98
N PRO A 92 -6.70 1.16 -24.94
CA PRO A 92 -5.46 0.98 -24.17
C PRO A 92 -4.31 1.90 -24.59
N GLN A 93 -4.15 2.16 -25.90
CA GLN A 93 -3.08 3.03 -26.41
C GLN A 93 -3.33 4.49 -26.03
N ALA A 94 -4.57 4.97 -26.18
CA ALA A 94 -4.95 6.32 -25.78
C ALA A 94 -4.73 6.56 -24.28
N LEU A 95 -5.11 5.59 -23.43
CA LEU A 95 -4.89 5.67 -21.99
C LEU A 95 -3.40 5.63 -21.63
N ALA A 96 -2.62 4.76 -22.27
CA ALA A 96 -1.18 4.67 -22.06
C ALA A 96 -0.46 5.99 -22.37
N LEU A 97 -0.76 6.62 -23.52
CA LEU A 97 -0.20 7.91 -23.90
C LEU A 97 -0.59 9.02 -22.92
N TRP A 98 -1.85 9.05 -22.49
CA TRP A 98 -2.35 10.04 -21.53
C TRP A 98 -1.69 9.90 -20.15
N MET A 99 -1.55 8.66 -19.65
CA MET A 99 -0.87 8.38 -18.39
C MET A 99 0.62 8.73 -18.45
N LYS A 100 1.29 8.44 -19.58
CA LYS A 100 2.71 8.74 -19.76
C LYS A 100 3.00 10.25 -19.80
N ALA A 101 2.10 11.05 -20.38
CA ALA A 101 2.21 12.51 -20.31
C ALA A 101 2.16 12.99 -18.84
N GLY A 102 1.39 12.31 -17.99
CA GLY A 102 1.46 12.42 -16.52
C GLY A 102 0.99 13.76 -15.93
N GLU A 103 0.54 14.70 -16.75
CA GLU A 103 0.16 16.05 -16.31
C GLU A 103 -1.02 16.02 -15.33
N GLY A 104 -0.74 16.27 -14.04
CA GLY A 104 -1.76 16.35 -12.99
C GLY A 104 -2.41 15.01 -12.64
N LEU A 105 -1.86 13.88 -13.08
CA LEU A 105 -2.32 12.55 -12.74
C LEU A 105 -1.59 12.02 -11.51
N SER A 106 -2.34 11.36 -10.61
CA SER A 106 -1.77 10.63 -9.47
C SER A 106 -0.99 9.44 -10.00
N LYS A 107 0.26 9.34 -9.54
CA LYS A 107 1.10 8.19 -9.87
C LYS A 107 0.60 6.90 -9.23
N SER A 108 -0.09 6.94 -8.09
CA SER A 108 -0.79 5.76 -7.55
C SER A 108 -1.96 5.33 -8.43
N ALA A 109 -2.74 6.27 -8.95
CA ALA A 109 -3.83 5.97 -9.88
C ALA A 109 -3.32 5.29 -11.16
N ILE A 110 -2.20 5.76 -11.71
CA ILE A 110 -1.53 5.11 -12.86
C ILE A 110 -1.06 3.70 -12.47
N GLY A 111 -0.38 3.57 -11.33
CA GLY A 111 0.10 2.27 -10.83
C GLY A 111 -1.03 1.26 -10.58
N GLU A 112 -2.21 1.73 -10.15
CA GLU A 112 -3.39 0.90 -9.97
C GLU A 112 -3.86 0.27 -11.29
N ILE A 113 -3.96 1.08 -12.36
CA ILE A 113 -4.34 0.63 -13.71
C ILE A 113 -3.30 -0.36 -14.25
N LEU A 114 -2.02 0.04 -14.26
CA LEU A 114 -0.92 -0.76 -14.82
C LEU A 114 -0.71 -2.06 -14.07
N GLY A 115 -0.96 -2.04 -12.77
CA GLY A 115 -0.87 -3.20 -11.91
C GLY A 115 -2.12 -4.07 -11.90
N ASP A 116 -3.18 -3.79 -12.64
CA ASP A 116 -4.39 -4.63 -12.62
C ASP A 116 -4.26 -5.87 -13.53
N ASN A 117 -5.15 -6.87 -13.38
CA ASN A 117 -5.11 -8.12 -14.15
C ASN A 117 -6.24 -8.24 -15.18
N ARG A 118 -7.13 -7.25 -15.28
CA ARG A 118 -8.15 -7.20 -16.33
C ARG A 118 -7.51 -7.12 -17.72
N PRO A 119 -8.09 -7.75 -18.76
CA PRO A 119 -7.53 -7.73 -20.11
C PRO A 119 -7.18 -6.32 -20.63
N PHE A 120 -8.07 -5.34 -20.39
CA PHE A 120 -7.84 -3.95 -20.77
C PHE A 120 -6.61 -3.33 -20.08
N ALA A 121 -6.41 -3.63 -18.79
CA ALA A 121 -5.23 -3.17 -18.06
C ALA A 121 -3.95 -3.85 -18.55
N LEU A 122 -4.00 -5.15 -18.85
CA LEU A 122 -2.85 -5.88 -19.38
C LEU A 122 -2.39 -5.30 -20.73
N GLU A 123 -3.34 -4.99 -21.62
CA GLU A 123 -3.01 -4.33 -22.88
C GLU A 123 -2.52 -2.89 -22.66
N THR A 124 -3.13 -2.15 -21.73
CA THR A 124 -2.68 -0.79 -21.38
C THR A 124 -1.25 -0.81 -20.83
N LEU A 125 -0.90 -1.78 -19.99
CA LEU A 125 0.45 -1.99 -19.48
C LEU A 125 1.44 -2.27 -20.62
N ASP A 126 1.06 -3.14 -21.56
CA ASP A 126 1.88 -3.43 -22.74
C ASP A 126 2.17 -2.16 -23.57
N ARG A 127 1.13 -1.38 -23.90
CA ARG A 127 1.28 -0.11 -24.63
C ARG A 127 2.12 0.89 -23.84
N PHE A 128 1.79 1.10 -22.56
CA PHE A 128 2.48 2.05 -21.68
C PHE A 128 3.97 1.74 -21.54
N THR A 129 4.33 0.46 -21.42
CA THR A 129 5.74 0.04 -21.34
C THR A 129 6.45 0.29 -22.67
N LYS A 130 5.83 -0.05 -23.80
CA LYS A 130 6.40 0.17 -25.15
C LYS A 130 6.59 1.66 -25.49
N GLU A 131 5.84 2.55 -24.87
CA GLU A 131 6.04 4.00 -25.00
C GLU A 131 7.32 4.52 -24.32
N HIS A 132 7.98 3.72 -23.47
CA HIS A 132 9.25 4.07 -22.87
C HIS A 132 10.41 3.76 -23.82
N LYS A 133 11.30 4.74 -24.01
CA LYS A 133 12.56 4.57 -24.72
C LYS A 133 13.59 3.99 -23.75
N LEU A 134 13.88 2.70 -23.88
CA LEU A 134 14.80 1.95 -23.02
C LEU A 134 16.00 1.38 -23.80
N HIS A 135 16.08 1.62 -25.12
CA HIS A 135 17.18 1.19 -25.98
C HIS A 135 18.49 1.89 -25.60
N ASP A 136 19.60 1.15 -25.62
CA ASP A 136 20.96 1.64 -25.36
C ASP A 136 21.13 2.32 -23.98
N VAL A 137 20.28 1.98 -23.01
CA VAL A 137 20.33 2.48 -21.64
C VAL A 137 20.56 1.30 -20.70
N PRO A 138 21.52 1.35 -19.76
CA PRO A 138 21.71 0.29 -18.78
C PRO A 138 20.44 0.02 -17.95
N ILE A 139 20.27 -1.22 -17.48
CA ILE A 139 18.99 -1.68 -16.93
C ILE A 139 18.55 -0.90 -15.69
N VAL A 140 19.50 -0.45 -14.85
CA VAL A 140 19.17 0.31 -13.64
C VAL A 140 18.64 1.70 -13.97
N PRO A 141 19.33 2.56 -14.76
CA PRO A 141 18.75 3.80 -15.26
C PRO A 141 17.41 3.62 -15.99
N ALA A 142 17.28 2.60 -16.84
CA ALA A 142 16.05 2.28 -17.55
C ALA A 142 14.91 1.95 -16.57
N LEU A 143 15.18 1.10 -15.58
CA LEU A 143 14.22 0.72 -14.53
C LEU A 143 13.86 1.92 -13.65
N ARG A 144 14.82 2.80 -13.33
CA ARG A 144 14.53 4.04 -12.58
C ARG A 144 13.59 4.95 -13.35
N GLN A 145 13.88 5.20 -14.63
CA GLN A 145 13.04 6.02 -15.49
C GLN A 145 11.62 5.44 -15.58
N TYR A 146 11.53 4.12 -15.79
CA TYR A 146 10.26 3.42 -15.90
C TYR A 146 9.45 3.48 -14.59
N LEU A 147 10.06 3.11 -13.47
CA LEU A 147 9.41 3.13 -12.15
C LEU A 147 9.16 4.55 -11.62
N PHE A 148 9.77 5.58 -12.21
CA PHE A 148 9.47 6.96 -11.85
C PHE A 148 8.21 7.50 -12.54
N SER A 149 7.71 6.85 -13.60
CA SER A 149 6.53 7.31 -14.35
C SER A 149 5.20 6.98 -13.67
N PHE A 150 5.19 6.06 -12.71
CA PHE A 150 4.03 5.69 -11.90
C PHE A 150 4.48 5.29 -10.49
N ARG A 151 3.55 5.11 -9.55
CA ARG A 151 3.87 4.56 -8.24
C ARG A 151 3.75 3.06 -8.35
N LEU A 152 4.88 2.35 -8.25
CA LEU A 152 4.90 0.89 -8.28
C LEU A 152 3.97 0.33 -7.19
N PRO A 153 3.00 -0.54 -7.53
CA PRO A 153 2.14 -1.19 -6.55
C PRO A 153 2.98 -2.06 -5.59
N GLY A 154 2.49 -2.25 -4.36
CA GLY A 154 3.21 -3.07 -3.37
C GLY A 154 2.99 -4.57 -3.49
N GLU A 155 1.92 -4.95 -4.18
CA GLU A 155 1.55 -6.34 -4.36
C GLU A 155 2.54 -7.08 -5.24
N SER A 156 3.17 -8.13 -4.73
CA SER A 156 4.21 -8.85 -5.46
C SER A 156 3.75 -9.35 -6.84
N GLN A 157 2.48 -9.76 -6.99
CA GLN A 157 1.93 -10.22 -8.27
C GLN A 157 1.84 -9.09 -9.31
N LYS A 158 1.56 -7.87 -8.85
CA LYS A 158 1.52 -6.69 -9.72
C LYS A 158 2.93 -6.23 -10.07
N ILE A 159 3.82 -6.21 -9.09
CA ILE A 159 5.25 -5.93 -9.30
C ILE A 159 5.79 -6.90 -10.34
N ASN A 160 5.60 -8.20 -10.14
CA ASN A 160 6.04 -9.24 -11.05
C ASN A 160 5.51 -9.01 -12.46
N ARG A 161 4.20 -8.81 -12.65
CA ARG A 161 3.64 -8.50 -13.98
C ARG A 161 4.24 -7.25 -14.62
N ILE A 162 4.44 -6.19 -13.85
CA ILE A 162 5.01 -4.92 -14.34
C ILE A 162 6.47 -5.13 -14.74
N LEU A 163 7.23 -5.88 -13.94
CA LEU A 163 8.62 -6.22 -14.20
C LEU A 163 8.77 -7.20 -15.37
N GLU A 164 7.89 -8.18 -15.50
CA GLU A 164 7.83 -9.10 -16.66
C GLU A 164 7.65 -8.29 -17.95
N LYS A 165 6.69 -7.35 -17.96
CA LYS A 165 6.47 -6.51 -19.13
C LYS A 165 7.63 -5.54 -19.39
N PHE A 166 8.19 -4.93 -18.34
CA PHE A 166 9.41 -4.12 -18.45
C PHE A 166 10.55 -4.94 -19.07
N ALA A 167 10.78 -6.15 -18.57
CA ALA A 167 11.85 -7.03 -19.02
C ALA A 167 11.66 -7.50 -20.46
N GLU A 168 10.43 -7.83 -20.86
CA GLU A 168 10.09 -8.13 -22.25
C GLU A 168 10.46 -6.97 -23.18
N VAL A 169 10.03 -5.75 -22.84
CA VAL A 169 10.32 -4.57 -23.66
C VAL A 169 11.81 -4.22 -23.62
N TYR A 170 12.45 -4.30 -22.46
CA TYR A 170 13.86 -4.00 -22.28
C TYR A 170 14.75 -4.98 -23.05
N ALA A 171 14.49 -6.29 -22.99
CA ALA A 171 15.25 -7.31 -23.72
C ALA A 171 15.08 -7.17 -25.24
N ASN A 172 13.87 -6.84 -25.71
CA ASN A 172 13.63 -6.54 -27.12
C ASN A 172 14.40 -5.31 -27.63
N GLN A 173 14.61 -4.31 -26.76
CA GLN A 173 15.37 -3.09 -27.08
C GLN A 173 16.87 -3.23 -26.82
N ASN A 174 17.29 -4.19 -25.99
CA ASN A 174 18.68 -4.43 -25.58
C ASN A 174 19.02 -5.93 -25.63
N PRO A 175 19.25 -6.51 -26.84
CA PRO A 175 19.49 -7.95 -27.01
C PRO A 175 20.73 -8.49 -26.26
N SER A 176 21.62 -7.60 -25.78
CA SER A 176 22.78 -7.97 -24.95
C SER A 176 22.42 -8.58 -23.60
N TYR A 177 21.17 -8.46 -23.14
CA TYR A 177 20.67 -9.12 -21.93
C TYR A 177 20.08 -10.51 -22.23
N GLY A 178 20.19 -11.00 -23.47
CA GLY A 178 19.62 -12.28 -23.87
C GLY A 178 18.11 -12.18 -24.06
N ASN A 179 17.34 -12.84 -23.19
CA ASN A 179 15.89 -12.94 -23.30
C ASN A 179 15.16 -12.20 -22.15
N ALA A 180 13.83 -12.15 -22.24
CA ALA A 180 12.99 -11.49 -21.25
C ALA A 180 13.16 -12.08 -19.83
N ASP A 181 13.39 -13.38 -19.68
CA ASP A 181 13.54 -14.03 -18.38
C ASP A 181 14.83 -13.62 -17.67
N GLN A 182 15.92 -13.44 -18.44
CA GLN A 182 17.19 -12.94 -17.93
C GLN A 182 17.06 -11.48 -17.47
N ALA A 183 16.48 -10.62 -18.31
CA ALA A 183 16.21 -9.23 -17.97
C ALA A 183 15.26 -9.11 -16.76
N HIS A 184 14.27 -9.99 -16.64
CA HIS A 184 13.32 -10.03 -15.53
C HIS A 184 14.03 -10.37 -14.22
N THR A 185 14.90 -11.38 -14.24
CA THR A 185 15.71 -11.78 -13.08
C THR A 185 16.57 -10.62 -12.59
N VAL A 186 17.26 -9.92 -13.50
CA VAL A 186 18.09 -8.75 -13.14
C VAL A 186 17.22 -7.58 -12.65
N ALA A 187 16.08 -7.30 -13.28
CA ALA A 187 15.19 -6.23 -12.84
C ALA A 187 14.62 -6.51 -11.44
N TYR A 188 14.25 -7.75 -11.15
CA TYR A 188 13.78 -8.15 -9.83
C TYR A 188 14.90 -8.05 -8.78
N SER A 189 16.11 -8.48 -9.13
CA SER A 189 17.25 -8.41 -8.22
C SER A 189 17.67 -6.96 -7.93
N CYS A 190 17.45 -6.01 -8.86
CA CYS A 190 17.59 -4.58 -8.59
C CYS A 190 16.67 -4.11 -7.44
N ILE A 191 15.41 -4.53 -7.44
CA ILE A 191 14.45 -4.17 -6.39
C ILE A 191 14.82 -4.82 -5.06
N MET A 192 15.19 -6.10 -5.10
CA MET A 192 15.64 -6.85 -3.93
C MET A 192 16.89 -6.21 -3.30
N VAL A 193 17.94 -5.96 -4.09
CA VAL A 193 19.21 -5.43 -3.57
C VAL A 193 19.06 -3.98 -3.10
N ASN A 194 18.19 -3.20 -3.73
CA ASN A 194 17.84 -1.86 -3.23
C ASN A 194 17.29 -1.93 -1.80
N THR A 195 16.32 -2.82 -1.56
CA THR A 195 15.76 -3.04 -0.22
C THR A 195 16.85 -3.50 0.75
N LEU A 196 17.72 -4.44 0.35
CA LEU A 196 18.77 -4.95 1.22
C LEU A 196 19.86 -3.91 1.56
N LEU A 197 20.26 -3.06 0.62
CA LEU A 197 21.34 -2.09 0.82
C LEU A 197 20.90 -0.83 1.56
N HIS A 198 19.67 -0.35 1.28
CA HIS A 198 19.20 0.95 1.77
C HIS A 198 18.24 0.87 2.93
N ASN A 199 17.64 -0.29 3.22
CA ASN A 199 16.84 -0.46 4.42
C ASN A 199 17.77 -0.47 5.66
N PRO A 200 17.66 0.50 6.58
CA PRO A 200 18.52 0.58 7.77
C PRO A 200 18.35 -0.63 8.71
N ASN A 201 17.26 -1.38 8.60
CA ASN A 201 17.00 -2.57 9.42
C ASN A 201 17.76 -3.81 8.92
N VAL A 202 18.28 -3.78 7.70
CA VAL A 202 19.13 -4.84 7.15
C VAL A 202 20.56 -4.62 7.63
N LYS A 203 20.93 -5.37 8.68
CA LYS A 203 22.26 -5.31 9.30
C LYS A 203 23.34 -5.97 8.45
N ASP A 204 23.04 -7.14 7.90
CA ASP A 204 23.93 -7.87 7.00
C ASP A 204 23.57 -7.53 5.55
N LYS A 205 24.24 -6.51 5.02
CA LYS A 205 24.03 -6.05 3.65
C LYS A 205 24.82 -6.96 2.70
N PRO A 206 24.21 -7.50 1.63
CA PRO A 206 24.90 -8.41 0.72
C PRO A 206 26.08 -7.69 0.07
N SER A 207 27.24 -8.35 0.00
CA SER A 207 28.37 -7.88 -0.80
C SER A 207 28.09 -8.03 -2.29
N LEU A 208 28.93 -7.42 -3.13
CA LEU A 208 28.89 -7.58 -4.58
C LEU A 208 29.01 -9.06 -4.98
N GLU A 209 29.92 -9.80 -4.36
CA GLU A 209 30.19 -11.21 -4.65
C GLU A 209 28.96 -12.08 -4.34
N LYS A 210 28.33 -11.85 -3.18
CA LYS A 210 27.10 -12.55 -2.79
C LYS A 210 25.93 -12.23 -3.74
N TYR A 211 25.85 -10.98 -4.20
CA TYR A 211 24.84 -10.57 -5.18
C TYR A 211 25.06 -11.27 -6.54
N ILE A 212 26.30 -11.33 -7.03
CA ILE A 212 26.63 -12.04 -8.27
C ILE A 212 26.27 -13.53 -8.14
N GLU A 213 26.73 -14.18 -7.07
CA GLU A 213 26.46 -15.61 -6.82
C GLU A 213 24.95 -15.91 -6.82
N MET A 214 24.14 -15.08 -6.16
CA MET A 214 22.69 -15.25 -6.13
C MET A 214 22.04 -15.15 -7.52
N ASN A 215 22.51 -14.23 -8.37
CA ASN A 215 21.96 -14.06 -9.71
C ASN A 215 22.43 -15.16 -10.66
N GLU A 216 23.71 -15.59 -10.59
CA GLU A 216 24.24 -16.69 -11.41
C GLU A 216 23.49 -18.01 -11.20
N GLN A 217 22.91 -18.24 -10.01
CA GLN A 217 22.08 -19.42 -9.73
C GLN A 217 20.72 -19.40 -10.44
N LEU A 218 20.23 -18.21 -10.82
CA LEU A 218 18.91 -18.01 -11.44
C LEU A 218 19.00 -17.75 -12.94
N LEU A 219 20.14 -17.24 -13.40
CA LEU A 219 20.40 -16.88 -14.79
C LEU A 219 20.92 -18.08 -15.59
N GLU A 220 20.71 -18.05 -16.89
CA GLU A 220 21.36 -18.99 -17.81
C GLU A 220 22.86 -18.71 -17.86
N LYS A 221 23.67 -19.77 -17.96
CA LYS A 221 25.13 -19.64 -17.95
C LYS A 221 25.63 -18.76 -19.10
N GLY A 222 26.29 -17.67 -18.75
CA GLY A 222 26.86 -16.72 -19.71
C GLY A 222 25.83 -15.77 -20.35
N ALA A 223 24.58 -15.77 -19.91
CA ALA A 223 23.55 -14.88 -20.47
C ALA A 223 23.75 -13.41 -20.05
N ILE A 224 24.14 -13.18 -18.80
CA ILE A 224 24.48 -11.85 -18.25
C ILE A 224 25.91 -11.92 -17.72
N THR A 225 26.73 -10.91 -18.04
CA THR A 225 28.14 -10.89 -17.63
C THR A 225 28.31 -10.41 -16.19
N ILE A 226 29.45 -10.75 -15.58
CA ILE A 226 29.81 -10.29 -14.23
C ILE A 226 29.90 -8.75 -14.21
N GLU A 227 30.38 -8.13 -15.28
CA GLU A 227 30.47 -6.68 -15.42
C GLU A 227 29.08 -6.04 -15.40
N GLN A 228 28.10 -6.62 -16.10
CA GLN A 228 26.71 -6.13 -16.07
C GLN A 228 26.10 -6.24 -14.67
N LEU A 229 26.30 -7.37 -13.97
CA LEU A 229 25.82 -7.53 -12.58
C LEU A 229 26.53 -6.56 -11.62
N THR A 230 27.81 -6.31 -11.84
CA THR A 230 28.59 -5.34 -11.06
C THR A 230 28.06 -3.92 -11.26
N GLU A 231 27.82 -3.51 -12.50
CA GLU A 231 27.22 -2.21 -12.82
C GLU A 231 25.85 -2.04 -12.14
N VAL A 232 25.03 -3.09 -12.14
CA VAL A 232 23.73 -3.08 -11.45
C VAL A 232 23.90 -2.86 -9.96
N TYR A 233 24.75 -3.64 -9.31
CA TYR A 233 24.98 -3.56 -7.87
C TYR A 233 25.54 -2.19 -7.47
N GLU A 234 26.57 -1.72 -8.18
CA GLU A 234 27.20 -0.42 -7.92
C GLU A 234 26.18 0.72 -8.10
N SER A 235 25.43 0.73 -9.20
CA SER A 235 24.42 1.76 -9.47
C SER A 235 23.33 1.82 -8.41
N VAL A 236 22.86 0.66 -7.94
CA VAL A 236 21.87 0.58 -6.85
C VAL A 236 22.49 0.96 -5.51
N SER A 237 23.72 0.54 -5.21
CA SER A 237 24.41 0.87 -3.95
C SER A 237 24.64 2.38 -3.78
N VAL A 238 24.96 3.08 -4.87
CA VAL A 238 25.21 4.53 -4.87
C VAL A 238 23.91 5.32 -4.76
N THR A 239 22.88 4.92 -5.52
CA THR A 239 21.60 5.65 -5.55
C THR A 239 20.43 4.72 -5.23
N GLN A 240 19.73 4.95 -4.14
CA GLN A 240 18.49 4.20 -3.86
C GLN A 240 17.39 4.48 -4.90
N PHE A 241 16.55 3.49 -5.21
CA PHE A 241 15.30 3.71 -5.93
C PHE A 241 14.39 4.61 -5.10
N LYS A 242 14.00 5.75 -5.67
CA LYS A 242 13.05 6.68 -5.04
C LYS A 242 11.64 6.38 -5.52
N ILE A 243 10.71 6.40 -4.58
CA ILE A 243 9.29 6.41 -4.90
C ILE A 243 8.96 7.82 -5.38
N PRO A 244 8.27 7.98 -6.51
CA PRO A 244 7.75 9.28 -6.88
C PRO A 244 6.84 9.83 -5.78
N ASP A 245 7.17 11.00 -5.24
CA ASP A 245 6.31 11.68 -4.28
C ASP A 245 4.92 11.86 -4.88
N GLU A 246 3.88 11.50 -4.12
CA GLU A 246 2.55 11.97 -4.42
C GLU A 246 2.41 13.38 -3.88
N VAL A 247 1.94 14.31 -4.72
CA VAL A 247 1.26 15.49 -4.20
C VAL A 247 -0.17 15.05 -3.82
N SER A 248 -0.32 14.22 -2.78
CA SER A 248 -1.63 13.75 -2.31
C SER A 248 -1.84 13.99 -0.82
N THR A 249 -3.01 14.52 -0.49
CA THR A 249 -3.39 15.12 0.80
C THR A 249 -3.81 14.12 1.89
N SER A 250 -3.50 12.83 1.76
CA SER A 250 -4.03 11.79 2.66
C SER A 250 -2.92 10.93 3.26
N GLY A 251 -2.33 11.38 4.36
CA GLY A 251 -1.22 10.73 5.09
C GLY A 251 -1.57 9.41 5.80
N LYS A 252 -2.17 8.43 5.09
CA LYS A 252 -2.29 7.05 5.56
C LYS A 252 -1.26 6.20 4.83
N GLY A 253 -0.29 5.69 5.57
CA GLY A 253 0.70 4.75 5.05
C GLY A 253 -0.01 3.51 4.46
N THR A 254 0.16 3.28 3.17
CA THR A 254 -0.20 2.06 2.45
C THR A 254 0.62 0.86 2.95
N VAL A 255 0.27 -0.38 2.55
CA VAL A 255 1.11 -1.57 2.85
C VAL A 255 2.56 -1.38 2.36
N ASN A 256 2.79 -0.58 1.31
CA ASN A 256 4.13 -0.17 0.92
C ASN A 256 4.83 0.60 2.03
N ASP A 257 4.17 1.58 2.61
CA ASP A 257 4.75 2.38 3.69
C ASP A 257 5.04 1.48 4.91
N ILE A 258 4.19 0.48 5.18
CA ILE A 258 4.41 -0.54 6.23
C ILE A 258 5.61 -1.45 5.91
N LEU A 259 5.73 -1.95 4.67
CA LEU A 259 6.83 -2.84 4.23
C LEU A 259 8.17 -2.08 4.16
N LEU A 260 8.14 -0.84 3.70
CA LEU A 260 9.32 0.03 3.58
C LEU A 260 9.83 0.48 4.95
N HIS A 261 8.94 0.61 5.93
CA HIS A 261 9.27 0.94 7.33
C HIS A 261 9.10 -0.26 8.28
N ALA A 262 9.23 -1.48 7.77
CA ALA A 262 9.13 -2.68 8.59
C ALA A 262 10.39 -2.83 9.46
N GLU A 263 10.24 -2.83 10.79
CA GLU A 263 11.30 -3.19 11.74
C GLU A 263 11.73 -4.66 11.56
N ARG A 264 10.76 -5.52 11.21
CA ARG A 264 10.99 -6.93 10.89
C ARG A 264 9.83 -7.51 10.08
N GLU A 265 10.13 -8.44 9.18
CA GLU A 265 9.13 -9.27 8.52
C GLU A 265 9.58 -10.73 8.38
N GLY A 266 8.65 -11.63 8.08
CA GLY A 266 8.97 -13.05 7.92
C GLY A 266 7.80 -14.00 8.14
N TRP A 267 8.01 -15.27 7.80
CA TRP A 267 7.01 -16.32 7.99
C TRP A 267 6.99 -16.83 9.43
N LEU A 268 5.83 -16.78 10.07
CA LEU A 268 5.59 -17.42 11.37
C LEU A 268 4.32 -18.29 11.32
N PHE A 269 4.20 -19.20 12.29
CA PHE A 269 2.98 -19.96 12.51
C PHE A 269 2.20 -19.36 13.66
N LYS A 270 0.92 -19.05 13.45
CA LYS A 270 0.02 -18.59 14.52
C LYS A 270 -1.07 -19.60 14.83
N GLN A 271 -1.46 -19.70 16.08
CA GLN A 271 -2.56 -20.55 16.49
C GLN A 271 -3.93 -19.90 16.15
N SER A 272 -4.93 -20.72 15.82
CA SER A 272 -6.32 -20.28 15.68
C SER A 272 -6.97 -19.99 17.03
N SER A 273 -7.98 -19.11 17.01
CA SER A 273 -8.76 -18.80 18.20
C SER A 273 -9.87 -19.82 18.41
N ASN A 274 -9.99 -20.29 19.65
CA ASN A 274 -11.12 -20.99 20.26
C ASN A 274 -11.19 -22.54 20.12
N PRO A 275 -10.95 -23.29 21.22
CA PRO A 275 -11.12 -24.76 21.27
C PRO A 275 -12.59 -25.22 21.37
N LEU A 276 -13.54 -24.31 21.64
CA LEU A 276 -14.94 -24.69 21.91
C LEU A 276 -15.73 -25.15 20.67
N PHE A 277 -15.29 -24.80 19.45
CA PHE A 277 -15.98 -25.16 18.21
C PHE A 277 -15.07 -25.74 17.12
N SER A 278 -13.76 -25.70 17.31
CA SER A 278 -12.78 -26.36 16.43
C SER A 278 -12.00 -27.33 17.29
N GLY A 279 -11.91 -28.60 16.90
CA GLY A 279 -11.24 -29.66 17.65
C GLY A 279 -9.77 -29.34 17.97
N ALA A 280 -8.82 -30.08 17.40
CA ALA A 280 -7.41 -29.75 17.61
C ALA A 280 -7.13 -28.32 17.10
N LEU A 281 -6.60 -27.45 17.96
CA LEU A 281 -6.27 -26.07 17.61
C LEU A 281 -5.36 -26.02 16.38
N SER A 282 -5.84 -25.43 15.29
CA SER A 282 -5.10 -25.35 14.03
C SER A 282 -4.01 -24.29 14.07
N TRP A 283 -2.89 -24.56 13.40
CA TRP A 283 -1.80 -23.60 13.20
C TRP A 283 -1.76 -23.16 11.74
N LYS A 284 -1.72 -21.85 11.51
CA LYS A 284 -1.67 -21.28 10.15
C LYS A 284 -0.36 -20.54 9.95
N LYS A 285 0.34 -20.84 8.86
CA LYS A 285 1.49 -20.08 8.39
C LYS A 285 0.99 -18.73 7.85
N ARG A 286 1.62 -17.63 8.27
CA ARG A 286 1.28 -16.26 7.86
C ARG A 286 2.56 -15.45 7.66
N TRP A 287 2.54 -14.51 6.73
CA TRP A 287 3.62 -13.53 6.60
C TRP A 287 3.36 -12.44 7.63
N PHE A 288 4.32 -12.18 8.52
CA PHE A 288 4.21 -11.17 9.55
C PHE A 288 5.06 -9.97 9.20
N VAL A 289 4.58 -8.77 9.51
CA VAL A 289 5.31 -7.50 9.36
C VAL A 289 5.15 -6.71 10.64
N LEU A 290 6.25 -6.24 11.22
CA LEU A 290 6.29 -5.41 12.42
C LEU A 290 6.60 -3.97 12.01
N SER A 291 5.67 -3.05 12.26
CA SER A 291 5.84 -1.63 11.97
C SER A 291 4.97 -0.78 12.90
N GLU A 292 5.41 0.42 13.25
CA GLU A 292 4.63 1.41 14.02
C GLU A 292 3.86 0.84 15.24
N ASN A 293 4.56 0.07 16.09
CA ASN A 293 4.00 -0.57 17.29
C ASN A 293 2.83 -1.51 16.99
N CYS A 294 2.74 -2.02 15.77
CA CYS A 294 1.74 -2.96 15.32
C CYS A 294 2.43 -4.17 14.66
N LEU A 295 1.84 -5.34 14.89
CA LEU A 295 2.21 -6.58 14.23
C LEU A 295 1.10 -6.97 13.26
N TYR A 296 1.38 -6.81 11.97
CA TYR A 296 0.51 -7.16 10.86
C TYR A 296 0.75 -8.61 10.47
N TYR A 297 -0.30 -9.30 10.02
CA TYR A 297 -0.13 -10.61 9.39
C TYR A 297 -1.04 -10.80 8.19
N PHE A 298 -0.53 -11.53 7.21
CA PHE A 298 -1.13 -11.75 5.91
C PHE A 298 -1.23 -13.25 5.62
N ASP A 299 -2.21 -13.65 4.79
CA ASP A 299 -2.31 -15.04 4.35
C ASP A 299 -1.11 -15.38 3.45
N GLN A 300 -0.71 -14.44 2.58
CA GLN A 300 0.49 -14.47 1.76
C GLN A 300 1.27 -13.15 1.86
N MET A 301 2.59 -13.17 1.59
CA MET A 301 3.42 -11.96 1.55
C MET A 301 3.00 -10.93 0.47
N THR A 302 2.02 -11.32 -0.36
CA THR A 302 1.57 -10.62 -1.56
C THR A 302 0.20 -9.97 -1.38
N ASP A 303 -0.42 -10.13 -0.21
CA ASP A 303 -1.77 -9.65 0.09
C ASP A 303 -1.81 -8.12 0.24
N LYS A 304 -2.88 -7.50 -0.25
CA LYS A 304 -3.08 -6.03 -0.30
C LYS A 304 -3.46 -5.40 1.03
N GLU A 305 -4.10 -6.20 1.88
CA GLU A 305 -4.68 -5.82 3.16
C GLU A 305 -4.25 -6.90 4.17
N PRO A 306 -3.83 -6.51 5.38
CA PRO A 306 -3.49 -7.48 6.40
C PRO A 306 -4.71 -8.33 6.73
N LYS A 307 -4.52 -9.65 6.83
CA LYS A 307 -5.55 -10.54 7.38
C LYS A 307 -5.88 -10.15 8.82
N GLY A 308 -4.91 -9.60 9.54
CA GLY A 308 -5.18 -8.91 10.79
C GLY A 308 -4.01 -8.09 11.31
N ILE A 309 -4.34 -7.24 12.27
CA ILE A 309 -3.46 -6.26 12.88
C ILE A 309 -3.53 -6.47 14.39
N ILE A 310 -2.38 -6.62 15.04
CA ILE A 310 -2.25 -6.73 16.49
C ILE A 310 -1.51 -5.50 16.97
N THR A 311 -2.17 -4.64 17.73
CA THR A 311 -1.48 -3.48 18.33
C THR A 311 -0.64 -3.95 19.51
N LEU A 312 0.59 -3.44 19.62
CA LEU A 312 1.54 -3.78 20.68
C LEU A 312 1.44 -2.84 21.89
N ALA A 313 0.36 -2.07 21.97
CA ALA A 313 0.05 -1.27 23.14
C ALA A 313 -0.54 -2.14 24.26
N ASN A 314 0.01 -2.04 25.47
CA ASN A 314 -0.44 -2.74 26.67
C ASN A 314 -0.41 -4.27 26.55
N VAL A 315 0.57 -4.78 25.80
CA VAL A 315 0.88 -6.21 25.74
C VAL A 315 2.22 -6.50 26.40
N GLY A 316 2.45 -7.75 26.75
CA GLY A 316 3.73 -8.33 27.13
C GLY A 316 4.12 -9.37 26.08
N ILE A 317 5.42 -9.68 25.98
CA ILE A 317 5.93 -10.76 25.14
C ILE A 317 6.79 -11.72 25.98
N ARG A 318 6.63 -13.03 25.77
CA ARG A 318 7.44 -14.05 26.46
C ARG A 318 7.64 -15.30 25.62
N LYS A 319 8.79 -15.96 25.79
CA LYS A 319 9.01 -17.32 25.29
C LYS A 319 8.11 -18.30 26.06
N VAL A 320 7.63 -19.34 25.37
CA VAL A 320 6.85 -20.43 25.97
C VAL A 320 7.47 -21.77 25.57
N GLU A 321 7.68 -22.64 26.55
CA GLU A 321 8.13 -23.99 26.32
C GLU A 321 6.96 -24.88 25.91
N ALA A 322 7.05 -25.46 24.72
CA ALA A 322 6.06 -26.39 24.20
C ALA A 322 6.76 -27.56 23.48
N PRO A 323 6.57 -28.82 23.92
CA PRO A 323 7.31 -29.97 23.38
C PRO A 323 7.21 -30.14 21.85
N SER A 324 6.03 -29.88 21.27
CA SER A 324 5.79 -30.03 19.83
C SER A 324 6.14 -28.79 18.99
N ARG A 325 6.43 -27.65 19.62
CA ARG A 325 6.68 -26.35 18.98
C ARG A 325 7.69 -25.57 19.85
N PRO A 326 8.98 -25.94 19.83
CA PRO A 326 9.97 -25.43 20.79
C PRO A 326 10.32 -23.94 20.61
N PHE A 327 10.04 -23.36 19.45
CA PHE A 327 10.38 -21.98 19.11
C PHE A 327 9.15 -21.06 19.23
N MET A 328 8.40 -21.21 20.32
CA MET A 328 7.14 -20.51 20.55
C MET A 328 7.30 -19.30 21.48
N PHE A 329 6.55 -18.25 21.16
CA PHE A 329 6.35 -17.11 22.04
C PHE A 329 4.88 -16.69 22.08
N GLU A 330 4.53 -15.95 23.14
CA GLU A 330 3.20 -15.40 23.36
C GLU A 330 3.26 -13.89 23.41
N ILE A 331 2.30 -13.24 22.74
CA ILE A 331 1.92 -11.85 23.01
C ILE A 331 0.68 -11.90 23.89
N PHE A 332 0.74 -11.34 25.10
CA PHE A 332 -0.32 -11.42 26.10
C PHE A 332 -0.75 -10.03 26.57
N SER A 333 -2.02 -9.83 26.90
CA SER A 333 -2.49 -8.57 27.46
C SER A 333 -1.90 -8.31 28.85
N LEU A 334 -1.36 -7.11 29.08
CA LEU A 334 -0.94 -6.63 30.41
C LEU A 334 -2.11 -6.09 31.23
N SER A 335 -3.15 -5.60 30.55
CA SER A 335 -4.45 -5.34 31.17
C SER A 335 -5.19 -6.66 31.38
N ASP A 336 -6.06 -6.77 32.39
CA ASP A 336 -6.86 -7.99 32.64
C ASP A 336 -7.90 -8.31 31.53
N GLY A 337 -7.74 -7.72 30.33
CA GLY A 337 -8.65 -7.81 29.19
C GLY A 337 -8.05 -8.37 27.90
N GLN A 338 -8.56 -7.86 26.78
CA GLN A 338 -8.26 -8.28 25.41
C GLN A 338 -7.17 -7.42 24.79
N ILE A 339 -6.33 -8.06 23.97
CA ILE A 339 -5.37 -7.37 23.10
C ILE A 339 -6.15 -6.64 22.02
N LYS A 340 -5.88 -5.34 21.85
CA LYS A 340 -6.47 -4.54 20.77
C LYS A 340 -5.95 -5.06 19.43
N ALA A 341 -6.83 -5.73 18.69
CA ALA A 341 -6.52 -6.33 17.40
C ALA A 341 -7.76 -6.34 16.51
N CYS A 342 -7.57 -6.45 15.21
CA CYS A 342 -8.65 -6.70 14.25
C CYS A 342 -8.22 -7.74 13.21
N LYS A 343 -9.20 -8.36 12.55
CA LYS A 343 -8.99 -9.29 11.44
C LYS A 343 -10.06 -9.13 10.36
N THR A 344 -9.73 -9.52 9.15
CA THR A 344 -10.67 -9.55 8.01
C THR A 344 -11.25 -10.95 7.87
N GLU A 345 -12.58 -11.09 7.85
CA GLU A 345 -13.26 -12.37 7.57
C GLU A 345 -13.20 -12.74 6.08
N GLN A 346 -13.76 -13.90 5.69
CA GLN A 346 -13.77 -14.34 4.28
C GLN A 346 -14.62 -13.44 3.37
N ASP A 347 -15.62 -12.78 3.93
CA ASP A 347 -16.51 -11.84 3.24
C ASP A 347 -15.91 -10.41 3.10
N GLY A 348 -14.68 -10.19 3.59
CA GLY A 348 -14.02 -8.89 3.57
C GLY A 348 -14.35 -7.98 4.76
N ARG A 349 -15.23 -8.40 5.69
CA ARG A 349 -15.59 -7.57 6.85
C ARG A 349 -14.45 -7.54 7.88
N LEU A 350 -14.13 -6.34 8.38
CA LEU A 350 -13.24 -6.15 9.53
C LEU A 350 -13.98 -6.46 10.84
N VAL A 351 -13.43 -7.37 11.64
CA VAL A 351 -13.94 -7.74 12.95
C VAL A 351 -12.87 -7.59 14.02
N GLU A 352 -13.27 -7.18 15.22
CA GLU A 352 -12.36 -7.04 16.36
C GLU A 352 -11.86 -8.40 16.85
N GLY A 353 -10.56 -8.50 17.13
CA GLY A 353 -9.89 -9.69 17.60
C GLY A 353 -10.14 -9.91 19.09
N ARG A 354 -10.86 -10.99 19.45
CA ARG A 354 -11.15 -11.35 20.84
C ARG A 354 -10.07 -12.27 21.44
N HIS A 355 -8.83 -11.78 21.53
CA HIS A 355 -7.70 -12.54 22.04
C HIS A 355 -7.09 -11.88 23.27
N SER A 356 -6.99 -12.60 24.39
CA SER A 356 -6.13 -12.18 25.52
C SER A 356 -4.67 -12.61 25.31
N ILE A 357 -4.44 -13.62 24.45
CA ILE A 357 -3.13 -14.18 24.13
C ILE A 357 -3.09 -14.56 22.62
N TYR A 358 -1.99 -14.21 21.96
CA TYR A 358 -1.60 -14.75 20.66
C TYR A 358 -0.40 -15.67 20.83
N LYS A 359 -0.55 -16.95 20.43
CA LYS A 359 0.53 -17.93 20.37
C LYS A 359 1.12 -17.98 18.96
N ILE A 360 2.44 -17.76 18.88
CA ILE A 360 3.18 -17.64 17.62
C ILE A 360 4.45 -18.50 17.71
N CYS A 361 4.80 -19.21 16.64
CA CYS A 361 5.97 -20.08 16.56
C CYS A 361 6.83 -19.72 15.35
N ALA A 362 8.13 -19.54 15.61
CA ALA A 362 9.15 -19.33 14.59
C ALA A 362 9.67 -20.66 14.02
N VAL A 363 10.54 -20.57 13.01
CA VAL A 363 11.14 -21.75 12.35
C VAL A 363 12.32 -22.33 13.14
N ASN A 364 13.06 -21.49 13.86
CA ASN A 364 14.20 -21.88 14.71
C ASN A 364 14.36 -20.91 15.90
N ASP A 365 15.26 -21.23 16.82
CA ASP A 365 15.47 -20.47 18.06
C ASP A 365 16.05 -19.06 17.80
N GLU A 366 16.93 -18.92 16.81
CA GLU A 366 17.50 -17.62 16.42
C GLU A 366 16.40 -16.68 15.90
N ASP A 367 15.54 -17.17 15.01
CA ASP A 367 14.42 -16.42 14.44
C ASP A 367 13.43 -16.02 15.54
N MET A 368 13.09 -16.94 16.47
CA MET A 368 12.24 -16.63 17.62
C MET A 368 12.84 -15.51 18.48
N ARG A 369 14.13 -15.59 18.86
CA ARG A 369 14.79 -14.56 19.67
C ARG A 369 14.81 -13.22 18.95
N SER A 370 15.07 -13.24 17.65
CA SER A 370 15.07 -12.04 16.82
C SER A 370 13.69 -11.37 16.78
N TRP A 371 12.62 -12.15 16.62
CA TRP A 371 11.24 -11.64 16.71
C TRP A 371 10.89 -11.08 18.09
N ILE A 372 11.23 -11.80 19.17
CA ILE A 372 11.00 -11.32 20.54
C ILE A 372 11.72 -9.98 20.77
N ASN A 373 12.98 -9.87 20.34
CA ASN A 373 13.76 -8.65 20.49
C ASN A 373 13.19 -7.49 19.66
N ALA A 374 12.79 -7.74 18.42
CA ALA A 374 12.19 -6.72 17.56
C ALA A 374 10.87 -6.21 18.14
N ILE A 375 9.97 -7.12 18.52
CA ILE A 375 8.67 -6.76 19.11
C ILE A 375 8.88 -6.00 20.43
N SER A 376 9.82 -6.43 21.28
CA SER A 376 10.10 -5.76 22.55
C SER A 376 10.58 -4.32 22.37
N ARG A 377 11.34 -4.01 21.31
CA ARG A 377 11.76 -2.63 20.98
C ARG A 377 10.60 -1.73 20.54
N MET A 378 9.57 -2.31 19.94
CA MET A 378 8.37 -1.60 19.49
C MET A 378 7.31 -1.44 20.58
N MET A 379 7.56 -1.99 21.77
CA MET A 379 6.70 -1.87 22.94
C MET A 379 7.13 -0.67 23.80
N ALA A 380 6.19 -0.04 24.51
CA ALA A 380 6.51 1.15 25.30
C ALA A 380 7.53 0.83 26.42
N PRO A 381 8.37 1.80 26.86
CA PRO A 381 9.59 1.58 27.65
C PRO A 381 9.48 0.85 29.01
N GLN A 382 8.31 0.39 29.43
CA GLN A 382 8.08 -0.31 30.70
C GLN A 382 7.36 -1.66 30.54
N GLN A 383 6.96 -2.04 29.33
CA GLN A 383 6.08 -3.20 29.10
C GLN A 383 6.82 -4.54 29.06
N HIS A 384 8.08 -4.57 28.61
CA HIS A 384 8.88 -5.80 28.53
C HIS A 384 9.34 -6.34 29.90
N LEU A 385 9.31 -5.50 30.95
CA LEU A 385 9.68 -5.89 32.33
C LEU A 385 8.54 -6.60 33.07
N LEU A 386 7.29 -6.48 32.60
CA LEU A 386 6.10 -7.05 33.24
C LEU A 386 5.87 -8.49 32.77
N ALA A 387 6.82 -9.39 33.03
CA ALA A 387 6.58 -10.82 32.91
C ALA A 387 5.63 -11.24 34.03
N ARG A 388 4.31 -11.29 33.81
CA ARG A 388 3.37 -11.85 34.79
C ARG A 388 3.73 -13.33 35.05
N PRO A 389 4.14 -13.71 36.27
CA PRO A 389 4.07 -15.11 36.66
C PRO A 389 2.58 -15.43 36.87
N LYS A 390 2.03 -16.36 36.09
CA LYS A 390 0.76 -16.98 36.48
C LYS A 390 1.10 -17.98 37.59
N SER A 391 0.64 -17.71 38.81
CA SER A 391 0.50 -18.75 39.80
C SER A 391 -0.42 -19.82 39.24
N THR A 392 0.03 -21.06 39.28
CA THR A 392 -0.84 -22.22 39.30
C THR A 392 -1.77 -22.10 40.51
N HIS A 393 -3.04 -21.82 40.26
CA HIS A 393 -4.15 -22.30 41.07
C HIS A 393 -5.18 -22.93 40.13
#